data_AF-A0AB39R235-F1
#
_entry.id   AF-A0AB39R235-F1
#
_cell.length_a   1.000
_cell.length_b   1.000
_cell.length_c   1.000
_cell.angle_alpha   90.00
_cell.angle_beta   90.00
_cell.angle_gamma   90.00
#
_symmetry.space_group_name_H-M   'P 1'
#
loop_
_entity.id
_entity.type
_entity.pdbx_description
1 polymer ?
#
loop_
_entity_poly.entity_id
_entity_poly.type
_entity_poly.pdbx_seq_one_letter_code
_entity_poly.pdbx_strand_id
1 'polypeptide(L)'
;MSPCVSCGRPFMYDPERVVSVLVDPETGWLPEPGRRHLAIREPACHFCVRAANVERRKRGLPLGYEGDTYDDLVKRLSWGGR
;
A
#
# COMPACT_ATOMS: atom_id res chain seq x y z
N MET A 1 -12.56 2.11 -9.25
CA MET A 1 -12.78 1.38 -7.99
C MET A 1 -12.01 0.10 -8.06
N SER A 2 -11.14 -0.19 -7.10
CA SER A 2 -10.45 -1.48 -7.00
C SER A 2 -10.50 -1.96 -5.54
N PRO A 3 -10.37 -3.27 -5.27
CA PRO A 3 -10.42 -3.79 -3.91
C PRO A 3 -9.16 -3.39 -3.14
N CYS A 4 -9.31 -3.14 -1.84
CA CYS A 4 -8.19 -2.93 -0.93
C CYS A 4 -7.35 -4.21 -0.83
N VAL A 5 -6.05 -4.12 -1.13
CA VAL A 5 -5.14 -5.27 -1.04
C VAL A 5 -5.12 -5.90 0.36
N SER A 6 -5.38 -5.11 1.41
CA SER A 6 -5.34 -5.60 2.80
C SER A 6 -6.64 -6.20 3.31
N CYS A 7 -7.81 -5.79 2.82
CA CYS A 7 -9.11 -6.24 3.36
C CYS A 7 -10.14 -6.68 2.33
N GLY A 8 -9.79 -6.63 1.04
CA GLY A 8 -10.65 -7.00 -0.09
C GLY A 8 -11.84 -6.07 -0.34
N ARG A 9 -12.13 -5.12 0.57
CA ARG A 9 -13.28 -4.23 0.43
C ARG A 9 -13.08 -3.26 -0.74
N PRO A 10 -14.10 -3.04 -1.57
CA PRO A 10 -14.03 -2.01 -2.60
C PRO A 10 -13.90 -0.64 -1.95
N PHE A 11 -13.07 0.21 -2.54
CA PHE A 11 -12.98 1.60 -2.14
C PHE A 11 -12.70 2.49 -3.36
N MET A 12 -13.00 3.77 -3.18
CA MET A 12 -12.67 4.79 -4.15
C MET A 12 -11.34 5.43 -3.74
N TYR A 13 -10.44 5.52 -4.71
CA TYR A 13 -9.20 6.27 -4.57
C TYR A 13 -9.49 7.75 -4.70
N ASP A 14 -8.90 8.55 -3.81
CA ASP A 14 -8.78 9.98 -4.07
C ASP A 14 -7.70 10.15 -5.16
N PRO A 15 -8.03 10.77 -6.31
CA PRO A 15 -7.10 10.92 -7.43
C PRO A 15 -5.89 11.79 -7.08
N GLU A 16 -6.06 12.74 -6.16
CA GLU A 16 -4.97 13.60 -5.68
C GLU A 16 -4.15 12.91 -4.58
N ARG A 17 -4.74 11.92 -3.90
CA ARG A 17 -4.09 11.23 -2.78
C ARG A 17 -4.55 9.77 -2.60
N VAL A 18 -3.85 8.86 -3.26
CA VAL A 18 -3.94 7.42 -3.06
C VAL A 18 -3.15 6.98 -1.84
N VAL A 19 -3.87 6.35 -0.91
CA VAL A 19 -3.29 5.69 0.24
C VAL A 19 -2.75 4.31 -0.17
N SER A 20 -1.49 4.00 0.18
CA SER A 20 -0.79 2.79 -0.29
C SER A 20 0.00 2.09 0.82
N VAL A 21 0.18 0.78 0.69
CA VAL A 21 1.00 -0.05 1.58
C VAL A 21 2.10 -0.74 0.79
N LEU A 22 3.21 -1.07 1.47
CA LEU A 22 4.23 -1.94 0.89
C LEU A 22 3.76 -3.39 0.99
N VAL A 23 3.78 -4.10 -0.13
CA VAL A 23 3.52 -5.54 -0.22
C VAL A 23 4.66 -6.22 -0.96
N ASP A 24 4.93 -7.48 -0.60
CA ASP A 24 5.77 -8.36 -1.40
C ASP A 24 4.96 -8.83 -2.62
N PRO A 25 5.43 -8.58 -3.85
CA PRO A 25 4.68 -8.91 -5.06
C PRO A 25 4.47 -10.41 -5.27
N GLU A 26 5.32 -11.28 -4.69
CA GLU A 26 5.16 -12.73 -4.83
C GLU A 26 4.06 -13.28 -3.93
N THR A 27 3.86 -12.67 -2.76
CA THR A 27 2.93 -13.20 -1.74
C THR A 27 1.65 -12.36 -1.61
N GLY A 28 1.67 -11.10 -2.03
CA GLY A 28 0.61 -10.13 -1.79
C GLY A 28 0.51 -9.66 -0.33
N TRP A 29 1.44 -10.06 0.54
CA TRP A 29 1.46 -9.74 1.98
C TRP A 29 2.52 -8.70 2.32
N LEU A 30 2.57 -8.28 3.59
CA LEU A 30 3.64 -7.41 4.08
C LEU A 30 5.02 -8.04 3.83
N PRO A 31 5.98 -7.28 3.27
CA PRO A 31 7.29 -7.82 2.98
C PRO A 31 8.05 -8.15 4.26
N GLU A 32 8.70 -9.31 4.26
CA GLU A 32 9.65 -9.66 5.31
C GLU A 32 10.79 -8.64 5.38
N PRO A 33 11.44 -8.45 6.55
CA PRO A 33 12.51 -7.46 6.70
C PRO A 33 13.61 -7.55 5.65
N GLY A 34 14.04 -8.76 5.27
CA GLY A 34 15.07 -9.00 4.26
C GLY A 34 14.61 -8.76 2.82
N ARG A 35 13.30 -8.73 2.56
CA ARG A 35 12.70 -8.62 1.23
C ARG A 35 12.07 -7.26 0.95
N ARG A 36 12.19 -6.30 1.88
CA ARG A 36 11.66 -4.94 1.72
C ARG A 36 12.10 -4.22 0.43
N HIS A 37 13.28 -4.54 -0.09
CA HIS A 37 13.81 -3.97 -1.33
C HIS A 37 13.07 -4.47 -2.58
N LEU A 38 12.35 -5.58 -2.50
CA LEU A 38 11.51 -6.13 -3.56
C LEU A 38 10.04 -5.66 -3.44
N ALA A 39 9.70 -4.97 -2.35
CA ALA A 39 8.32 -4.62 -2.06
C ALA A 39 7.79 -3.54 -3.01
N ILE A 40 6.57 -3.75 -3.50
CA ILE A 40 5.84 -2.79 -4.34
C ILE A 40 4.81 -2.04 -3.51
N ARG A 41 4.36 -0.90 -4.03
CA ARG A 41 3.30 -0.09 -3.42
C ARG A 41 1.96 -0.47 -4.03
N GLU A 42 1.10 -1.06 -3.20
CA GLU A 42 -0.26 -1.38 -3.59
C GLU A 42 -1.26 -0.46 -2.89
N PRO A 43 -2.36 -0.10 -3.56
CA PRO A 43 -3.36 0.75 -2.96
C PRO A 43 -4.09 0.06 -1.81
N ALA A 44 -4.31 0.80 -0.73
CA ALA A 44 -5.07 0.34 0.42
C ALA A 44 -6.07 1.38 0.89
N CYS A 45 -7.19 0.93 1.46
CA CYS A 45 -8.19 1.85 1.97
C CYS A 45 -7.65 2.62 3.19
N HIS A 46 -8.16 3.84 3.37
CA HIS A 46 -7.75 4.72 4.49
C HIS A 46 -7.84 4.04 5.86
N PHE A 47 -8.84 3.18 6.05
CA PHE A 47 -9.03 2.45 7.30
C PHE A 47 -7.88 1.48 7.58
N CYS A 48 -7.47 0.68 6.58
CA CYS A 48 -6.39 -0.29 6.74
C CYS A 48 -5.04 0.39 6.99
N VAL A 49 -4.76 1.52 6.32
CA VAL A 49 -3.50 2.24 6.56
C VAL A 49 -3.48 2.91 7.92
N ARG A 50 -4.60 3.52 8.36
CA ARG A 50 -4.69 4.05 9.73
C ARG A 50 -4.49 2.95 10.78
N ALA A 51 -5.15 1.81 10.63
CA ALA A 51 -4.99 0.67 11.53
C ALA A 51 -3.53 0.18 11.56
N ALA A 52 -2.88 0.04 10.40
CA ALA A 52 -1.48 -0.35 10.31
C ALA A 52 -0.54 0.69 10.94
N ASN A 53 -0.84 1.98 10.81
CA ASN A 53 -0.08 3.08 11.41
C ASN A 53 -0.23 3.14 12.94
N VAL A 54 -1.39 2.78 13.48
CA VAL A 54 -1.60 2.61 14.93
C VAL A 54 -0.68 1.50 15.46
N GLU A 55 -0.65 0.35 14.79
CA GLU A 55 0.21 -0.77 15.22
C GLU A 55 1.71 -0.47 15.08
N ARG A 56 2.11 0.24 14.01
CA ARG A 56 3.49 0.74 13.84
C ARG A 56 3.89 1.67 14.98
N ARG A 57 3.02 2.62 15.34
CA ARG A 57 3.26 3.56 16.44
C ARG A 57 3.46 2.82 17.77
N LYS A 58 2.63 1.84 18.08
CA LYS A 58 2.78 1.00 19.30
C LYS A 58 4.14 0.29 19.34
N ARG A 59 4.69 -0.08 18.18
CA ARG A 59 5.95 -0.81 18.04
C ARG A 59 7.17 0.11 17.81
N GLY A 60 7.00 1.43 17.85
CA GLY A 60 8.09 2.38 17.55
C GLY A 60 8.59 2.31 16.10
N LEU A 61 7.78 1.79 15.18
CA LEU A 61 8.13 1.65 13.77
C LEU A 61 7.77 2.92 12.98
N PRO A 62 8.51 3.24 11.90
CA PRO A 62 8.14 4.31 10.98
C PRO A 62 6.73 4.10 10.43
N LEU A 63 5.96 5.18 10.28
CA LEU A 63 4.62 5.13 9.71
C LEU A 63 4.68 4.68 8.24
N GLY A 64 3.68 3.91 7.83
CA GLY A 64 3.40 3.66 6.43
C GLY A 64 2.94 4.94 5.74
N TYR A 65 3.18 5.06 4.44
CA TYR A 65 2.81 6.25 3.67
C TYR A 65 1.29 6.40 3.53
N GLU A 66 0.84 7.65 3.62
CA GLU A 66 -0.49 8.09 3.23
C GLU A 66 -0.34 9.12 2.10
N GLY A 67 -0.31 8.69 0.83
CA GLY A 67 -0.46 9.61 -0.31
C GLY A 67 0.60 9.53 -1.41
N ASP A 68 0.40 8.61 -2.34
CA ASP A 68 0.85 8.79 -3.73
C ASP A 68 -0.28 9.47 -4.52
N THR A 69 -0.04 10.14 -5.66
CA THR A 69 -1.18 10.48 -6.55
C THR A 69 -1.69 9.24 -7.27
N TYR A 70 -2.89 9.29 -7.86
CA TYR A 70 -3.36 8.17 -8.68
C TYR A 70 -2.49 7.96 -9.92
N ASP A 71 -1.92 9.03 -10.48
CA ASP A 71 -0.98 8.93 -11.60
C ASP A 71 0.32 8.23 -11.20
N ASP A 72 0.84 8.49 -10.00
CA ASP A 72 2.02 7.79 -9.48
C ASP A 72 1.76 6.29 -9.32
N LEU A 73 0.55 5.93 -8.88
CA LEU A 73 0.12 4.55 -8.81
C LEU A 73 0.03 3.92 -10.20
N VAL A 74 -0.67 4.56 -11.14
CA VAL A 74 -0.87 4.05 -12.51
C VAL A 74 0.46 3.84 -13.19
N LYS A 75 1.40 4.79 -13.08
CA LYS A 75 2.75 4.65 -13.65
C LYS A 75 3.47 3.42 -13.12
N ARG A 76 3.38 3.12 -11.82
CA ARG A 76 4.03 1.94 -11.23
C ARG A 76 3.36 0.64 -11.64
N LEU A 77 2.02 0.58 -11.61
CA LEU A 77 1.26 -0.61 -12.05
C LEU A 77 1.48 -0.91 -13.54
N SER A 78 1.60 0.13 -14.37
CA SER A 78 1.82 -0.01 -15.81
C SER A 78 3.25 -0.48 -16.15
N TRP A 79 4.21 -0.30 -15.22
CA TRP A 79 5.61 -0.68 -15.41
C TRP A 79 5.97 -2.03 -14.75
N GLY A 80 5.10 -2.60 -13.90
CA GLY A 80 5.30 -3.91 -13.25
C GLY A 80 4.95 -5.12 -14.12
N GLY A 81 4.55 -4.92 -15.38
CA GLY A 81 4.27 -5.97 -16.34
C GLY A 81 5.43 -6.22 -17.30
N ARG A 82 6.49 -6.89 -16.83
CA ARG A 82 7.37 -7.69 -17.71
C ARG A 82 8.18 -8.71 -16.93
#